data_AF-A0A0N0XCQ5-F1
#
_entry.id   AF-A0A0N0XCQ5-F1
#
_cell.length_a   1.000
_cell.length_b   1.000
_cell.length_c   1.000
_cell.angle_alpha   90.00
_cell.angle_beta   90.00
_cell.angle_gamma   90.00
#
_symmetry.space_group_name_H-M   'P 1'
#
loop_
_entity.id
_entity.type
_entity.pdbx_description
1 polymer ?
#
loop_
_entity_poly.entity_id
_entity_poly.type
_entity_poly.pdbx_seq_one_letter_code
_entity_poly.pdbx_strand_id
1 'polypeptide(L)'
;MNRAAIKQSVFDTLGIILVDKSEIREEATFEDLVLDDEDIEKLLGTLGEKFGFTFPDFMTTQTTALTMVVDMILLLGRESERETQSNEGKKSR
;
A
#
# COMPACT_ATOMS: atom_id res chain seq x y z
N MET A 1 -10.07 7.99 -3.16
CA MET A 1 -9.48 7.31 -1.96
C MET A 1 -9.26 8.22 -0.74
N ASN A 2 -9.27 7.68 0.50
CA ASN A 2 -9.05 8.45 1.75
C ASN A 2 -7.85 7.90 2.55
N ARG A 3 -6.93 8.77 3.00
CA ARG A 3 -5.66 8.37 3.68
C ARG A 3 -5.91 7.47 4.89
N ALA A 4 -6.92 7.78 5.69
CA ALA A 4 -7.29 7.00 6.87
C ALA A 4 -7.71 5.56 6.54
N ALA A 5 -8.47 5.36 5.45
CA ALA A 5 -8.93 4.04 5.02
C ALA A 5 -7.79 3.18 4.46
N ILE A 6 -6.88 3.81 3.69
CA ILE A 6 -5.67 3.17 3.18
C ILE A 6 -4.80 2.74 4.34
N LYS A 7 -4.53 3.67 5.26
CA LYS A 7 -3.77 3.40 6.48
C LYS A 7 -4.38 2.23 7.24
N GLN A 8 -5.70 2.22 7.46
CA GLN A 8 -6.36 1.12 8.17
C GLN A 8 -6.17 -0.22 7.44
N SER A 9 -6.20 -0.24 6.10
CA SER A 9 -5.87 -1.46 5.34
C SER A 9 -4.42 -1.90 5.50
N VAL A 10 -3.46 -0.97 5.49
CA VAL A 10 -2.04 -1.30 5.74
C VAL A 10 -1.87 -1.91 7.12
N PHE A 11 -2.48 -1.31 8.14
CA PHE A 11 -2.43 -1.81 9.52
C PHE A 11 -3.13 -3.17 9.68
N ASP A 12 -4.23 -3.40 8.97
CA ASP A 12 -4.95 -4.67 8.99
C ASP A 12 -4.09 -5.80 8.38
N THR A 13 -3.46 -5.55 7.22
CA THR A 13 -2.53 -6.50 6.59
C THR A 13 -1.29 -6.74 7.47
N LEU A 14 -0.70 -5.68 8.02
CA LEU A 14 0.40 -5.80 8.97
C LEU A 14 -0.01 -6.60 10.19
N GLY A 15 -1.23 -6.43 10.72
CA GLY A 15 -1.72 -7.21 11.85
C GLY A 15 -2.00 -8.69 11.55
N ILE A 16 -1.92 -9.12 10.29
CA ILE A 16 -1.94 -10.52 9.86
C ILE A 16 -0.51 -11.09 9.79
N ILE A 17 0.45 -10.26 9.36
CA ILE A 17 1.86 -10.62 9.17
C ILE A 17 2.61 -10.57 10.51
N LEU A 18 2.49 -9.45 11.22
CA LEU A 18 3.05 -9.22 12.54
C LEU A 18 2.15 -9.82 13.62
N VAL A 19 2.75 -10.74 14.38
CA VAL A 19 2.16 -11.31 15.60
C VAL A 19 2.07 -10.25 16.69
N ASP A 20 3.07 -9.36 16.79
CA ASP A 20 3.08 -8.25 17.74
C ASP A 20 2.62 -6.94 17.10
N LYS A 21 1.45 -6.45 17.54
CA LYS A 21 0.83 -5.22 17.02
C LYS A 21 1.27 -3.96 17.78
N SER A 22 2.08 -4.10 18.83
CA SER A 22 2.48 -2.99 19.70
C SER A 22 3.54 -2.08 19.06
N GLU A 23 4.28 -2.58 18.06
CA GLU A 23 5.28 -1.83 17.30
C GLU A 23 4.71 -1.12 16.07
N ILE A 24 3.44 -1.39 15.72
CA ILE A 24 2.80 -0.79 14.54
C ILE A 24 2.48 0.69 14.79
N ARG A 25 3.41 1.56 14.38
CA ARG A 25 3.27 3.03 14.42
C ARG A 25 3.24 3.59 13.01
N GLU A 26 2.60 4.76 12.80
CA GLU A 26 2.59 5.40 11.47
C GLU A 26 3.99 5.66 10.92
N GLU A 27 4.90 5.99 11.81
CA GLU A 27 6.26 6.43 11.50
C GLU A 27 7.26 5.27 11.51
N ALA A 28 6.77 4.05 11.78
CA ALA A 28 7.62 2.86 11.79
C ALA A 28 8.10 2.52 10.38
N THR A 29 9.34 2.08 10.31
CA THR A 29 9.95 1.50 9.12
C THR A 29 9.79 -0.02 9.12
N PHE A 30 10.03 -0.66 7.98
CA PHE A 30 10.06 -2.13 7.93
C PHE A 30 11.10 -2.73 8.88
N GLU A 31 12.24 -2.05 9.07
CA GLU A 31 13.26 -2.41 10.05
C GLU A 31 12.75 -2.31 11.51
N ASP A 32 12.01 -1.24 11.85
CA ASP A 32 11.40 -1.09 13.18
C ASP A 32 10.36 -2.18 13.47
N LEU A 33 9.73 -2.69 12.41
CA LEU A 33 8.74 -3.77 12.49
C LEU A 33 9.38 -5.15 12.41
N VAL A 34 10.71 -5.23 12.21
CA VAL A 34 11.44 -6.49 12.05
C VAL A 34 10.81 -7.35 10.95
N LEU A 35 10.41 -6.71 9.84
CA LEU A 35 9.84 -7.40 8.67
C LEU A 35 10.97 -7.93 7.80
N ASP A 36 10.96 -9.24 7.57
CA ASP A 36 11.87 -9.87 6.61
C ASP A 36 11.43 -9.58 5.17
N ASP A 37 12.31 -9.81 4.19
CA ASP A 37 12.03 -9.56 2.77
C ASP A 37 10.75 -10.30 2.30
N GLU A 38 10.51 -11.52 2.80
CA GLU A 38 9.30 -12.30 2.51
C GLU A 38 8.03 -11.63 3.06
N ASP A 39 8.10 -11.03 4.24
CA ASP A 39 6.99 -10.32 4.87
C ASP A 39 6.69 -9.01 4.13
N ILE A 40 7.73 -8.31 3.69
CA ILE A 40 7.62 -7.09 2.87
C ILE A 40 6.96 -7.41 1.53
N GLU A 41 7.43 -8.44 0.82
CA GLU A 41 6.82 -8.87 -0.45
C GLU A 41 5.35 -9.23 -0.27
N LYS A 42 5.02 -9.96 0.80
CA LYS A 42 3.64 -10.36 1.10
C LYS A 42 2.75 -9.17 1.46
N LEU A 43 3.27 -8.21 2.20
CA LEU A 43 2.57 -6.96 2.55
C LEU A 43 2.25 -6.16 1.28
N LEU A 44 3.27 -5.87 0.47
CA LEU A 44 3.14 -5.09 -0.75
C LEU A 44 2.27 -5.80 -1.78
N GLY A 45 2.43 -7.12 -1.95
CA GLY A 45 1.59 -7.93 -2.83
C GLY A 45 0.12 -7.89 -2.42
N THR A 46 -0.18 -8.13 -1.15
CA THR A 46 -1.56 -8.11 -0.63
C THR A 46 -2.20 -6.72 -0.79
N LEU A 47 -1.47 -5.66 -0.47
CA LEU A 47 -1.96 -4.29 -0.64
C LEU A 47 -2.15 -3.95 -2.11
N GLY A 48 -1.21 -4.34 -2.96
CA GLY A 48 -1.26 -4.12 -4.39
C GLY A 48 -2.48 -4.78 -5.04
N GLU A 49 -2.71 -6.06 -4.75
CA GLU A 49 -3.91 -6.79 -5.19
C GLU A 49 -5.20 -6.13 -4.66
N LYS A 50 -5.21 -5.73 -3.38
CA LYS A 50 -6.38 -5.09 -2.76
C LYS A 50 -6.77 -3.77 -3.41
N PHE A 51 -5.78 -3.00 -3.86
CA PHE A 51 -6.01 -1.69 -4.48
C PHE A 51 -5.94 -1.72 -6.01
N GLY A 52 -5.56 -2.83 -6.62
CA GLY A 52 -5.50 -3.01 -8.07
C GLY A 52 -4.27 -2.39 -8.74
N PHE A 53 -3.13 -2.30 -8.05
CA PHE A 53 -1.86 -1.83 -8.62
C PHE A 53 -0.68 -2.62 -8.06
N THR A 54 0.49 -2.51 -8.69
CA THR A 54 1.71 -3.18 -8.22
C THR A 54 2.67 -2.14 -7.67
N PHE A 55 3.23 -2.40 -6.49
CA PHE A 55 4.29 -1.54 -5.96
C PHE A 55 5.59 -1.81 -6.72
N PRO A 56 6.37 -0.77 -7.03
CA PRO A 56 7.70 -0.94 -7.61
C PRO A 56 8.68 -1.61 -6.64
N ASP A 57 9.57 -2.44 -7.18
CA ASP A 57 10.57 -3.22 -6.43
C ASP A 57 11.48 -2.39 -5.52
N PHE A 58 11.71 -1.11 -5.80
CA PHE A 58 12.55 -0.30 -4.90
C PHE A 58 11.96 -0.16 -3.48
N MET A 59 10.65 -0.38 -3.33
CA MET A 59 9.97 -0.38 -2.03
C MET A 59 10.13 -1.68 -1.25
N THR A 60 10.69 -2.75 -1.82
CA THR A 60 11.02 -3.96 -1.05
C THR A 60 12.23 -3.76 -0.13
N THR A 61 12.84 -2.56 -0.14
CA THR A 61 13.97 -2.23 0.71
C THR A 61 13.55 -2.02 2.17
N GLN A 62 14.33 -2.58 3.10
CA GLN A 62 14.08 -2.58 4.55
C GLN A 62 14.01 -1.17 5.20
N THR A 63 14.39 -0.11 4.48
CA THR A 63 14.33 1.29 4.95
C THR A 63 13.03 2.01 4.62
N THR A 64 12.06 1.32 4.00
CA THR A 64 10.79 1.94 3.61
C THR A 64 9.90 2.18 4.82
N ALA A 65 9.44 3.43 4.98
CA ALA A 65 8.49 3.81 6.03
C ALA A 65 7.05 3.45 5.65
N LEU A 66 6.23 3.07 6.63
CA LEU A 66 4.80 2.82 6.40
C LEU A 66 4.07 4.03 5.82
N THR A 67 4.46 5.24 6.24
CA THR A 67 3.95 6.48 5.64
C THR A 67 4.22 6.55 4.13
N MET A 68 5.40 6.10 3.68
CA MET A 68 5.76 6.09 2.26
C MET A 68 4.89 5.10 1.47
N VAL A 69 4.59 3.93 2.04
CA VAL A 69 3.65 2.96 1.45
C VAL A 69 2.26 3.58 1.29
N VAL A 70 1.76 4.25 2.32
CA VAL A 70 0.44 4.92 2.30
C VAL A 70 0.41 6.03 1.25
N ASP A 71 1.46 6.86 1.17
CA ASP A 71 1.58 7.91 0.17
C ASP A 71 1.66 7.35 -1.25
N MET A 72 2.33 6.21 -1.45
CA MET A 72 2.36 5.51 -2.74
C MET A 72 1.00 4.95 -3.14
N ILE A 73 0.26 4.34 -2.22
CA ILE A 73 -1.11 3.89 -2.49
C ILE A 73 -2.01 5.07 -2.87
N LEU A 74 -1.86 6.22 -2.19
CA LEU A 74 -2.59 7.44 -2.53
C LEU A 74 -2.22 7.99 -3.90
N LEU A 75 -0.93 7.93 -4.26
CA LEU A 75 -0.44 8.39 -5.55
C LEU A 75 -0.96 7.50 -6.68
N LEU A 76 -0.72 6.19 -6.58
CA LEU A 76 -1.12 5.19 -7.57
C LEU A 76 -2.64 5.07 -7.67
N GLY A 77 -3.35 5.07 -6.55
CA GLY A 77 -4.80 5.02 -6.53
C GLY A 77 -5.46 6.23 -7.20
N ARG A 78 -4.84 7.42 -7.13
CA ARG A 78 -5.31 8.62 -7.87
C ARG A 78 -5.08 8.54 -9.37
N GLU A 79 -4.12 7.74 -9.84
CA GLU A 79 -3.91 7.49 -11.26
C GLU A 79 -4.95 6.51 -11.79
N SER A 80 -5.22 5.42 -11.06
CA SER A 80 -6.28 4.47 -11.41
C SER A 80 -7.69 5.09 -11.44
N GLU A 81 -7.99 6.03 -10.53
CA GLU A 81 -9.26 6.78 -10.53
C GLU A 81 -9.39 7.70 -11.77
N ARG A 82 -8.28 8.20 -12.33
CA ARG A 82 -8.29 9.11 -13.50
C ARG A 82 -8.41 8.40 -14.85
N GLU A 83 -7.83 7.22 -15.00
CA GLU A 83 -7.98 6.43 -16.23
C GLU A 83 -9.40 5.91 -16.44
N THR A 84 -10.13 5.62 -15.36
CA THR A 84 -11.49 5.07 -15.43
C THR A 84 -12.53 6.09 -15.95
N GLN A 85 -12.32 7.40 -15.74
CA GLN A 85 -13.25 8.45 -16.22
C GLN A 85 -13.06 8.81 -17.69
N SER A 86 -11.93 8.49 -18.32
CA SER A 86 -11.66 8.92 -19.70
C SER A 86 -12.28 8.00 -20.77
N ASN A 87 -12.87 6.86 -20.39
CA ASN A 87 -13.40 5.88 -21.35
C ASN A 87 -14.94 5.89 -21.50
N GLU A 88 -15.69 6.67 -20.71
CA GLU A 88 -17.15 6.83 -20.88
C GLU A 88 -17.57 7.91 -21.89
N GLY A 89 -16.63 8.47 -22.65
CA GLY A 89 -16.89 9.54 -23.62
C GLY A 89 -17.11 9.12 -25.08
N LYS A 90 -17.00 7.83 -25.44
CA LYS A 90 -17.04 7.38 -26.85
C LYS A 90 -18.14 6.36 -27.14
N LYS A 91 -19.39 6.74 -26.85
CA LYS A 91 -20.55 6.16 -27.52
C LYS A 91 -21.53 7.28 -27.86
N SER A 92 -21.25 8.00 -28.94
CA SER A 92 -22.22 8.86 -29.58
C SER A 92 -21.90 9.01 -31.06
N ARG A 93 -22.86 8.54 -31.86
CA ARG A 93 -23.07 8.67 -33.31
C ARG A 93 -22.36 7.68 -34.22
#